data_AF-S2DJ57-F1
#
_entry.id   AF-S2DJ57-F1
#
_cell.length_a   1.000
_cell.length_b   1.000
_cell.length_c   1.000
_cell.angle_alpha   90.00
_cell.angle_beta   90.00
_cell.angle_gamma   90.00
#
_symmetry.space_group_name_H-M   'P 1'
#
loop_
_entity.id
_entity.type
_entity.pdbx_description
1 polymer ?
#
loop_
_entity_poly.entity_id
_entity_poly.type
_entity_poly.pdbx_seq_one_letter_code
_entity_poly.pdbx_strand_id
1 'polypeptide(L)'
;MNAGGLVEPPLYADRFPPGAIENYLAEEWIVASNITVGSSRAPRSNFIASAEQSFLDELAEELGKDPIDFRLEMLKRAKENPVGKNNDYDPERYAGVLKLVREKAIWKGIGIRNYQDVILEV
;
A
#
# COMPACT_ATOMS: atom_id res chain seq x y z
N MET A 1 4.04 -1.30 10.83
CA MET A 1 3.23 -0.08 10.60
C MET A 1 2.90 0.51 11.95
N ASN A 2 3.33 1.74 12.19
CA ASN A 2 2.97 2.50 13.38
C ASN A 2 2.21 3.74 12.91
N ALA A 3 0.96 3.89 13.34
CA ALA A 3 0.07 4.93 12.83
C ALA A 3 -0.61 5.67 13.98
N GLY A 4 -0.54 7.00 13.96
CA GLY A 4 -1.18 7.81 14.99
C GLY A 4 -1.99 8.95 14.41
N GLY A 5 -2.98 9.38 15.18
CA GLY A 5 -3.87 10.47 14.79
C GLY A 5 -4.30 11.35 15.96
N LEU A 6 -4.82 12.51 15.61
CA LEU A 6 -5.55 13.37 16.55
C LEU A 6 -6.94 12.78 16.73
N VAL A 7 -7.30 12.45 17.96
CA VAL A 7 -8.63 11.94 18.37
C VAL A 7 -9.01 10.52 17.87
N GLU A 8 -8.58 10.08 16.69
CA GLU A 8 -8.81 8.70 16.18
C GLU A 8 -7.62 8.18 15.34
N PRO A 9 -7.21 6.90 15.45
CA PRO A 9 -6.12 6.34 14.66
C PRO A 9 -6.59 5.92 13.25
N PRO A 10 -5.72 6.02 12.22
CA PRO A 10 -6.12 5.72 10.84
C PRO A 10 -5.97 4.24 10.45
N LEU A 11 -5.65 3.35 11.40
CA LEU A 11 -5.22 1.99 11.13
C LEU A 11 -6.40 1.03 10.87
N TYR A 12 -6.27 0.21 9.84
CA TYR A 12 -7.08 -0.98 9.61
C TYR A 12 -6.14 -2.17 9.43
N ALA A 13 -5.85 -2.89 10.51
CA ALA A 13 -4.73 -3.82 10.58
C ALA A 13 -4.83 -5.05 9.66
N ASP A 14 -6.01 -5.37 9.15
CA ASP A 14 -6.24 -6.57 8.32
C ASP A 14 -6.37 -6.26 6.82
N ARG A 15 -6.36 -4.98 6.42
CA ARG A 15 -6.37 -4.59 4.99
C ARG A 15 -4.99 -4.72 4.40
N PHE A 16 -4.88 -5.18 3.15
CA PHE A 16 -3.63 -5.39 2.40
C PHE A 16 -2.54 -4.38 2.77
N PRO A 17 -1.29 -4.80 3.08
CA PRO A 17 -0.62 -6.07 2.75
C PRO A 17 -0.53 -7.23 3.77
N PRO A 18 -1.11 -7.20 4.99
CA PRO A 18 -1.24 -8.39 5.85
C PRO A 18 -1.78 -9.58 5.05
N GLY A 19 -1.26 -10.77 5.29
CA GLY A 19 -1.58 -11.95 4.49
C GLY A 19 -0.61 -12.24 3.35
N ALA A 20 0.03 -11.21 2.80
CA ALA A 20 1.13 -11.36 1.86
C ALA A 20 2.52 -11.43 2.54
N ILE A 21 2.62 -10.94 3.78
CA ILE A 21 3.87 -10.80 4.53
C ILE A 21 3.79 -11.63 5.81
N GLU A 22 4.86 -12.37 6.11
CA GLU A 22 4.95 -13.21 7.31
C GLU A 22 5.12 -12.40 8.60
N ASN A 23 6.05 -11.44 8.57
CA ASN A 23 6.37 -10.59 9.71
C ASN A 23 5.70 -9.23 9.54
N TYR A 24 4.52 -9.08 10.12
CA TYR A 24 3.73 -7.86 10.09
C TYR A 24 3.37 -7.43 11.52
N LEU A 25 3.65 -6.17 11.85
CA LEU A 25 3.26 -5.54 13.10
C LEU A 25 2.46 -4.28 12.75
N ALA A 26 1.30 -4.11 13.35
CA ALA A 26 0.46 -2.93 13.21
C ALA A 26 0.17 -2.37 14.60
N GLU A 27 0.55 -1.11 14.81
CA GLU A 27 0.39 -0.41 16.08
C GLU A 27 -0.32 0.91 15.83
N GLU A 28 -1.20 1.28 16.76
CA GLU A 28 -1.88 2.55 16.75
C GLU A 28 -1.65 3.35 18.02
N TRP A 29 -1.68 4.66 17.90
CA TRP A 29 -1.70 5.58 19.03
C TRP A 29 -2.56 6.80 18.75
N ILE A 30 -2.97 7.49 19.81
CA ILE A 30 -3.83 8.66 19.73
C ILE A 30 -3.19 9.78 20.53
N VAL A 31 -3.18 10.99 19.98
CA VAL A 31 -2.91 12.21 20.76
C VAL A 31 -4.23 12.90 21.05
N ALA A 32 -4.50 13.09 22.34
CA ALA A 32 -5.66 13.82 22.81
C ALA A 32 -5.58 15.28 22.36
N SER A 33 -6.68 15.79 21.79
CA SER A 33 -6.80 17.16 21.32
C SER A 33 -8.20 17.69 21.59
N ASN A 34 -8.30 18.99 21.86
CA ASN A 34 -9.57 19.72 21.96
C ASN A 34 -10.06 20.24 20.60
N ILE A 35 -9.34 19.94 19.51
CA ILE A 35 -9.74 20.29 18.15
C ILE A 35 -10.74 19.26 17.65
N THR A 36 -11.93 19.71 17.26
CA THR A 36 -12.95 18.86 16.66
C THR A 36 -12.49 18.34 15.29
N VAL A 37 -12.55 17.02 15.11
CA VAL A 37 -12.33 16.37 13.81
C VAL A 37 -13.64 16.32 13.01
N GLY A 38 -13.54 16.58 11.70
CA GLY A 38 -14.67 16.55 10.77
C GLY A 38 -14.60 15.40 9.78
N SER A 39 -15.71 15.14 9.08
CA SER A 39 -15.78 14.13 8.03
C SER A 39 -14.96 14.52 6.80
N SER A 40 -14.21 13.56 6.27
CA SER A 40 -13.50 13.67 4.98
C SER A 40 -13.92 12.51 4.05
N ARG A 41 -13.47 12.51 2.79
CA ARG A 41 -13.70 11.38 1.88
C ARG A 41 -12.78 10.22 2.24
N ALA A 42 -13.38 9.05 2.51
CA ALA A 42 -12.69 7.85 3.00
C ALA A 42 -11.79 8.13 4.23
N PRO A 43 -12.37 8.61 5.36
CA PRO A 43 -11.61 8.91 6.57
C PRO A 43 -10.72 7.74 6.96
N ARG A 44 -9.56 8.04 7.54
CA ARG A 44 -8.49 7.09 7.90
C ARG A 44 -7.75 6.50 6.69
N SER A 45 -8.51 5.88 5.79
CA SER A 45 -7.99 5.10 4.65
C SER A 45 -7.16 5.97 3.69
N ASN A 46 -7.57 7.22 3.46
CA ASN A 46 -6.89 8.14 2.57
C ASN A 46 -5.46 8.50 3.04
N PHE A 47 -5.24 8.59 4.36
CA PHE A 47 -3.93 8.91 4.91
C PHE A 47 -3.02 7.68 4.95
N ILE A 48 -3.54 6.58 5.50
CA ILE A 48 -2.75 5.38 5.73
C ILE A 48 -2.35 4.70 4.42
N ALA A 49 -3.24 4.68 3.42
CA ALA A 49 -2.94 4.09 2.12
C ALA A 49 -1.83 4.85 1.40
N SER A 50 -1.73 6.18 1.55
CA SER A 50 -0.64 6.95 0.96
C SER A 50 0.71 6.51 1.53
N ALA A 51 0.85 6.48 2.86
CA ALA A 51 2.09 6.10 3.51
C ALA A 51 2.48 4.64 3.21
N GLU A 52 1.50 3.72 3.31
CA GLU A 52 1.74 2.29 3.11
C GLU A 52 2.08 1.95 1.66
N GLN A 53 1.33 2.49 0.70
CA GLN A 53 1.56 2.17 -0.71
C GLN A 53 2.83 2.85 -1.25
N SER A 54 3.20 4.03 -0.76
CA SER A 54 4.51 4.63 -1.07
C SER A 54 5.65 3.78 -0.54
N PHE A 55 5.55 3.27 0.69
CA PHE A 55 6.57 2.36 1.23
C PHE A 55 6.71 1.07 0.40
N LEU A 56 5.60 0.50 -0.09
CA LEU A 56 5.65 -0.65 -1.00
C LEU A 56 6.27 -0.32 -2.37
N ASP A 57 6.12 0.91 -2.85
CA ASP A 57 6.81 1.38 -4.07
C ASP A 57 8.32 1.52 -3.85
N GLU A 58 8.74 2.10 -2.72
CA GLU A 58 10.16 2.18 -2.36
C GLU A 58 10.81 0.79 -2.25
N LEU A 59 10.10 -0.18 -1.65
CA LEU A 59 10.55 -1.58 -1.62
C LEU A 59 10.63 -2.19 -3.01
N ALA A 60 9.68 -1.91 -3.90
CA ALA A 60 9.72 -2.40 -5.27
C ALA A 60 10.94 -1.83 -6.01
N GLU A 61 11.22 -0.54 -5.84
CA GLU A 61 12.39 0.15 -6.41
C GLU A 61 13.71 -0.46 -5.90
N GLU A 62 13.86 -0.62 -4.58
CA GLU A 62 15.05 -1.22 -3.97
C GLU A 62 15.28 -2.68 -4.43
N LEU A 63 14.19 -3.42 -4.66
CA LEU A 63 14.25 -4.79 -5.19
C LEU A 63 14.42 -4.84 -6.72
N GLY A 64 14.47 -3.70 -7.42
CA GLY A 64 14.56 -3.61 -8.87
C GLY A 64 13.35 -4.21 -9.59
N LYS A 65 12.17 -4.20 -8.93
CA LYS A 65 10.93 -4.76 -9.46
C LYS A 65 9.99 -3.65 -9.92
N ASP A 66 9.26 -3.94 -10.98
CA ASP A 66 8.11 -3.12 -11.35
C ASP A 66 7.07 -3.10 -10.21
N PRO A 67 6.59 -1.93 -9.77
CA PRO A 67 5.66 -1.84 -8.63
C PRO A 67 4.33 -2.59 -8.82
N ILE A 68 3.86 -2.75 -10.07
CA ILE A 68 2.67 -3.56 -10.37
C ILE A 68 3.00 -5.06 -10.24
N ASP A 69 4.12 -5.51 -10.79
CA ASP A 69 4.57 -6.90 -10.64
C ASP A 69 4.80 -7.28 -9.19
N PHE A 70 5.46 -6.42 -8.41
CA PHE A 70 5.70 -6.64 -7.00
C PHE A 70 4.39 -6.86 -6.22
N ARG A 71 3.38 -6.01 -6.44
CA ARG A 71 2.06 -6.18 -5.82
C ARG A 71 1.34 -7.43 -6.30
N LEU A 72 1.46 -7.81 -7.57
CA LEU A 72 0.86 -9.05 -8.09
C LEU A 72 1.47 -10.29 -7.44
N GLU A 73 2.78 -10.30 -7.19
CA GLU A 73 3.45 -11.36 -6.44
C GLU A 73 2.94 -11.44 -5.00
N MET A 74 2.81 -10.30 -4.31
CA MET A 74 2.27 -10.24 -2.95
C MET A 74 0.82 -10.75 -2.89
N LEU A 75 -0.04 -10.34 -3.82
CA LEU A 75 -1.42 -10.78 -3.88
C LEU A 75 -1.53 -12.28 -4.22
N LYS A 76 -0.63 -12.80 -5.07
CA LYS A 76 -0.52 -14.25 -5.33
C LYS A 76 -0.16 -14.99 -4.04
N ARG A 77 0.82 -14.50 -3.29
CA ARG A 77 1.23 -15.07 -2.00
C ARG A 77 0.10 -15.04 -0.96
N ALA A 78 -0.69 -13.97 -0.93
CA ALA A 78 -1.88 -13.87 -0.08
C ALA A 78 -3.02 -14.81 -0.51
N LYS A 79 -3.16 -15.09 -1.81
CA LYS A 79 -4.15 -16.04 -2.34
C LYS A 79 -3.78 -17.49 -2.04
N GLU A 80 -2.53 -17.86 -2.28
CA GLU A 80 -2.08 -19.26 -2.25
C GLU A 80 -1.74 -19.75 -0.84
N ASN A 81 -1.19 -18.89 0.02
CA ASN A 81 -0.74 -19.28 1.35
C ASN A 81 -0.94 -18.16 2.40
N PRO A 82 -2.15 -17.59 2.56
CA PRO A 82 -2.35 -16.38 3.36
C PRO A 82 -1.75 -16.50 4.77
N VAL A 83 -1.03 -15.45 5.18
CA VAL A 83 -0.65 -15.27 6.59
C VAL A 83 -1.85 -14.72 7.37
N GLY A 84 -2.08 -15.21 8.58
CA GLY A 84 -3.24 -14.81 9.38
C GLY A 84 -4.57 -15.36 8.86
N LYS A 85 -5.67 -14.98 9.53
CA LYS A 85 -7.02 -15.50 9.24
C LYS A 85 -8.07 -14.43 8.92
N ASN A 86 -7.75 -13.15 9.17
CA ASN A 86 -8.72 -12.07 9.19
C ASN A 86 -8.55 -11.04 8.05
N ASN A 87 -7.73 -11.36 7.04
CA ASN A 87 -7.41 -10.45 5.94
C ASN A 87 -8.69 -9.86 5.28
N ASP A 88 -8.84 -8.54 5.35
CA ASP A 88 -10.02 -7.78 4.88
C ASP A 88 -9.81 -7.26 3.46
N TYR A 89 -9.58 -8.18 2.52
CA TYR A 89 -9.49 -7.88 1.08
C TYR A 89 -9.63 -9.16 0.26
N ASP A 90 -9.94 -8.99 -1.03
CA ASP A 90 -9.98 -10.07 -2.02
C ASP A 90 -8.74 -9.98 -2.93
N PRO A 91 -7.76 -10.89 -2.76
CA PRO A 91 -6.51 -10.84 -3.54
C PRO A 91 -6.74 -11.02 -5.04
N GLU A 92 -7.74 -11.82 -5.43
CA GLU A 92 -8.04 -12.10 -6.83
C GLU A 92 -8.67 -10.87 -7.50
N ARG A 93 -9.61 -10.23 -6.82
CA ARG A 93 -10.20 -8.98 -7.30
C ARG A 93 -9.14 -7.88 -7.43
N TYR A 94 -8.26 -7.72 -6.44
CA TYR A 94 -7.21 -6.70 -6.45
C TYR A 94 -6.22 -6.95 -7.59
N ALA A 95 -5.78 -8.20 -7.77
CA ALA A 95 -4.90 -8.58 -8.86
C ALA A 95 -5.55 -8.35 -10.23
N GLY A 96 -6.86 -8.60 -10.36
CA GLY A 96 -7.63 -8.29 -11.57
C GLY A 96 -7.59 -6.80 -11.94
N VAL A 97 -7.77 -5.92 -10.95
CA VAL A 97 -7.68 -4.46 -11.16
C VAL A 97 -6.29 -4.05 -11.60
N LEU A 98 -5.24 -4.55 -10.95
CA LEU A 98 -3.85 -4.22 -11.31
C LEU A 98 -3.49 -4.66 -12.74
N LYS A 99 -3.93 -5.85 -13.15
CA LYS A 99 -3.78 -6.32 -14.55
C LYS A 99 -4.50 -5.39 -15.52
N LEU A 100 -5.74 -5.01 -15.21
CA LEU A 100 -6.53 -4.11 -16.05
C LEU A 100 -5.89 -2.71 -16.17
N VAL A 101 -5.39 -2.16 -15.07
CA VAL A 101 -4.65 -0.89 -15.06
C VAL A 101 -3.42 -1.00 -15.94
N ARG A 102 -2.64 -2.07 -15.81
CA ARG A 102 -1.43 -2.26 -16.62
C ARG A 102 -1.72 -2.30 -18.12
N GLU A 103 -2.81 -2.96 -18.51
CA GLU A 103 -3.26 -3.03 -19.91
C GLU A 103 -3.74 -1.68 -20.44
N LYS A 104 -4.45 -0.89 -19.63
CA LYS A 104 -5.11 0.34 -20.09
C LYS A 104 -4.29 1.62 -19.89
N ALA A 105 -3.38 1.65 -18.92
CA ALA A 105 -2.65 2.86 -18.52
C ALA A 105 -1.37 3.13 -19.33
N ILE A 106 -1.14 2.43 -20.44
CA ILE A 106 0.12 2.52 -21.24
C ILE A 106 1.36 2.34 -20.34
N TRP A 107 1.24 1.44 -19.34
CA TRP A 107 2.24 1.28 -18.29
C TRP A 107 3.64 0.92 -18.82
N LYS A 108 3.69 0.08 -19.87
CA LYS A 108 4.95 -0.33 -20.53
C LYS A 108 5.68 0.80 -21.27
N GLY A 109 5.05 1.97 -21.45
CA GLY A 109 5.68 3.14 -22.07
C GLY A 109 6.48 4.01 -21.09
N ILE A 110 6.36 3.76 -19.79
CA ILE A 110 7.05 4.50 -18.74
C ILE A 110 8.16 3.57 -18.23
N GLY A 111 9.35 3.64 -18.84
CA GLY A 111 10.52 2.94 -18.32
C GLY A 111 10.80 3.39 -16.88
N ILE A 112 11.29 2.46 -16.06
CA ILE A 112 11.83 2.78 -14.72
C ILE A 112 12.94 3.80 -14.95
N ARG A 113 12.70 5.07 -14.60
CA ARG A 113 13.74 6.09 -14.61
C ARG A 113 14.59 5.85 -13.38
N ASN A 114 15.89 5.64 -13.57
CA ASN A 114 16.79 5.55 -12.43
C ASN A 114 16.84 6.92 -11.75
N TYR A 115 17.06 6.97 -10.45
CA TYR A 115 17.20 8.23 -9.71
C TYR A 115 18.28 9.16 -10.31
N GLN A 116 19.30 8.57 -10.95
CA GLN A 116 20.35 9.28 -11.68
C GLN A 116 19.85 9.97 -12.97
N ASP A 117 18.79 9.46 -13.60
CA ASP A 117 18.17 10.06 -14.79
C ASP A 117 17.35 11.31 -14.45
N VAL A 118 16.90 11.46 -13.20
CA VAL A 118 16.08 12.59 -12.72
C VAL A 118 16.92 13.80 -12.33
N ILE A 119 18.16 13.60 -11.85
CA ILE A 119 19.05 14.68 -11.39
C ILE A 119 19.71 15.42 -12.56
N LEU A 120 19.83 14.80 -13.74
CA LEU A 120 20.52 15.38 -14.91
C LEU A 120 19.64 16.28 -15.79
N GLU A 121 18.34 16.44 -15.46
CA GLU A 121 17.41 17.32 -16.19
C GLU A 121 17.12 18.66 -15.48
N VAL A 122 17.91 19.06 -14.46
CA VAL A 122 17.79 20.35 -13.75
C VAL A 122 19.01 21.24 -13.99
#